data_AF-A0A2E5ARE1-F1
#
_entry.id   AF-A0A2E5ARE1-F1
#
_cell.length_a   1.000
_cell.length_b   1.000
_cell.length_c   1.000
_cell.angle_alpha   90.00
_cell.angle_beta   90.00
_cell.angle_gamma   90.00
#
_symmetry.space_group_name_H-M   'P 1'
#
loop_
_entity.id
_entity.type
_entity.pdbx_description
1 polymer ?
#
loop_
_entity_poly.entity_id
_entity_poly.type
_entity_poly.pdbx_seq_one_letter_code
_entity_poly.pdbx_strand_id
1 'polypeptide(L)'
;MFYKKKNKKDFLDLVLNNLSEPPPYFPHDAKLNKEGYTQTSLVIQKSLKEISSNEVVNYIKGNTIFLDVRMPSSFEKIHIKNSINIGKTPNSFASWVGALVPHDKKLIIVCDNKDEIEVISRLARIGYENICGFISSFSNIPEMYMDSIKSISALEISSKKYFNSKF
;
A
#
# COMPACT_ATOMS: atom_id res chain seq x y z
N MET A 1 17.50 8.04 -31.49
CA MET A 1 18.77 8.63 -31.01
C MET A 1 19.72 7.47 -30.70
N PHE A 2 20.59 7.12 -31.65
CA PHE A 2 21.50 5.98 -31.52
C PHE A 2 22.75 6.43 -30.73
N TYR A 3 22.96 5.87 -29.54
CA TYR A 3 24.15 6.17 -28.74
C TYR A 3 25.39 5.53 -29.36
N LYS A 4 26.25 6.36 -29.98
CA LYS A 4 27.57 5.99 -30.47
C LYS A 4 28.62 6.70 -29.60
N LYS A 5 28.96 6.13 -28.43
CA LYS A 5 29.99 6.68 -27.53
C LYS A 5 31.36 6.07 -27.86
N LYS A 6 32.43 6.88 -27.78
CA LYS A 6 33.77 6.55 -28.29
C LYS A 6 34.65 5.78 -27.30
N ASN A 7 34.35 5.76 -26.00
CA ASN A 7 35.09 4.99 -25.00
C ASN A 7 34.24 4.66 -23.75
N LYS A 8 34.75 3.74 -22.91
CA LYS A 8 34.10 3.26 -21.68
C LYS A 8 33.81 4.37 -20.66
N LYS A 9 34.68 5.38 -20.55
CA LYS A 9 34.55 6.46 -19.57
C LYS A 9 33.33 7.34 -19.87
N ASP A 10 33.19 7.77 -21.12
CA ASP A 10 32.04 8.60 -21.52
C ASP A 10 30.71 7.86 -21.31
N PHE A 11 30.71 6.53 -21.45
CA PHE A 11 29.54 5.71 -21.20
C PHE A 11 29.21 5.65 -19.70
N LEU A 12 30.20 5.41 -18.84
CA LEU A 12 30.02 5.38 -17.39
C LEU A 12 29.49 6.72 -16.87
N ASP A 13 30.10 7.83 -17.27
CA ASP A 13 29.67 9.16 -16.83
C ASP A 13 28.22 9.43 -17.25
N LEU A 14 27.80 8.99 -18.45
CA LEU A 14 26.42 9.19 -18.90
C LEU A 14 25.41 8.32 -18.15
N VAL A 15 25.74 7.07 -17.85
CA VAL A 15 24.81 6.13 -17.19
C VAL A 15 24.69 6.41 -15.69
N LEU A 16 25.76 6.90 -15.06
CA LEU A 16 25.80 7.15 -13.62
C LEU A 16 25.35 8.57 -13.24
N ASN A 17 25.40 9.53 -14.17
CA ASN A 17 24.91 10.89 -13.91
C ASN A 17 23.39 10.91 -13.73
N ASN A 18 22.91 11.67 -12.73
CA ASN A 18 21.50 11.86 -12.40
C ASN A 18 20.73 10.60 -11.96
N LEU A 19 21.42 9.58 -11.43
CA LEU A 19 20.73 8.50 -10.73
C LEU A 19 20.15 9.02 -9.41
N SER A 20 18.85 8.80 -9.20
CA SER A 20 18.22 9.01 -7.90
C SER A 20 18.61 7.90 -6.92
N GLU A 21 18.46 8.14 -5.62
CA GLU A 21 18.59 7.07 -4.64
C GLU A 21 17.60 5.94 -4.95
N PRO A 22 18.03 4.67 -4.78
CA PRO A 22 17.15 3.55 -5.01
C PRO A 22 15.99 3.59 -4.00
N PRO A 23 14.76 3.24 -4.42
CA PRO A 23 13.64 3.16 -3.50
C PRO A 23 13.91 2.22 -2.31
N PRO A 24 13.30 2.44 -1.12
CA PRO A 24 13.54 1.62 0.06
C PRO A 24 13.30 0.11 -0.12
N TYR A 25 12.39 -0.29 -1.01
CA TYR A 25 12.10 -1.70 -1.32
C TYR A 25 13.18 -2.37 -2.20
N PHE A 26 14.00 -1.59 -2.90
CA PHE A 26 14.91 -2.10 -3.93
C PHE A 26 15.93 -3.14 -3.40
N PRO A 27 16.58 -2.95 -2.22
CA PRO A 27 17.47 -3.97 -1.66
C PRO A 27 16.73 -5.26 -1.26
N HIS A 28 15.48 -5.16 -0.84
CA HIS A 28 14.64 -6.32 -0.49
C HIS A 28 14.31 -7.15 -1.74
N ASP A 29 13.86 -6.51 -2.81
CA ASP A 29 13.57 -7.18 -4.09
C ASP A 29 14.83 -7.83 -4.68
N ALA A 30 15.97 -7.16 -4.61
CA ALA A 30 17.25 -7.72 -5.07
C ALA A 30 17.63 -9.00 -4.31
N LYS A 31 17.37 -9.03 -2.99
CA LYS A 31 17.58 -10.21 -2.15
C LYS A 31 16.61 -11.35 -2.53
N LEU A 32 15.32 -11.05 -2.66
CA LEU A 32 14.31 -12.06 -3.04
C LEU A 32 14.56 -12.64 -4.43
N ASN A 33 14.94 -11.81 -5.41
CA ASN A 33 15.31 -12.27 -6.75
C ASN A 33 16.51 -13.24 -6.73
N LYS A 34 17.40 -13.13 -5.74
CA LYS A 34 18.56 -14.00 -5.58
C LYS A 34 18.22 -15.30 -4.84
N GLU A 35 17.42 -15.21 -3.78
CA GLU A 35 17.10 -16.35 -2.88
C GLU A 35 15.91 -17.18 -3.37
N GLY A 36 15.05 -16.60 -4.22
CA GLY A 36 13.81 -17.18 -4.69
C GLY A 36 12.59 -16.71 -3.89
N TYR A 37 11.41 -16.78 -4.53
CA TYR A 37 10.13 -16.37 -3.94
C TYR A 37 9.37 -17.58 -3.40
N THR A 38 8.56 -17.37 -2.35
CA THR A 38 7.45 -18.28 -2.09
C THR A 38 6.53 -18.27 -3.32
N GLN A 39 6.07 -19.46 -3.74
CA GLN A 39 5.13 -19.54 -4.86
C GLN A 39 3.90 -18.69 -4.59
N THR A 40 3.56 -17.80 -5.53
CA THR A 40 2.42 -16.88 -5.41
C THR A 40 1.11 -17.61 -5.06
N SER A 41 0.90 -18.81 -5.60
CA SER A 41 -0.25 -19.68 -5.30
C SER A 41 -0.34 -20.03 -3.81
N LEU A 42 0.78 -20.33 -3.14
CA LEU A 42 0.81 -20.65 -1.72
C LEU A 42 0.52 -19.42 -0.86
N VAL A 43 1.03 -18.25 -1.24
CA VAL A 43 0.71 -16.99 -0.56
C VAL A 43 -0.78 -16.71 -0.67
N ILE A 44 -1.36 -16.83 -1.87
CA ILE A 44 -2.80 -16.65 -2.08
C ILE A 44 -3.60 -17.60 -1.19
N GLN A 45 -3.29 -18.90 -1.22
CA GLN A 45 -4.03 -19.90 -0.42
C GLN A 45 -3.98 -19.61 1.09
N LYS A 46 -2.82 -19.19 1.62
CA LYS A 46 -2.67 -18.85 3.04
C LYS A 46 -3.37 -17.55 3.43
N SER A 47 -3.42 -16.60 2.51
CA SER A 47 -3.89 -15.23 2.78
C SER A 47 -5.36 -15.02 2.43
N LEU A 48 -5.96 -15.93 1.67
CA LEU A 48 -7.36 -15.89 1.28
C LEU A 48 -8.27 -16.34 2.44
N LYS A 49 -8.18 -15.61 3.55
CA LYS A 49 -8.99 -15.80 4.75
C LYS A 49 -9.66 -14.48 5.08
N GLU A 50 -10.98 -14.50 5.11
CA GLU A 50 -11.74 -13.37 5.64
C GLU A 50 -11.60 -13.32 7.17
N ILE A 51 -11.20 -12.16 7.68
CA ILE A 51 -11.07 -11.89 9.12
C ILE A 51 -12.38 -11.31 9.60
N SER A 52 -13.01 -11.99 10.58
CA SER A 52 -14.24 -11.48 11.17
C SER A 52 -13.97 -10.20 11.96
N SER A 53 -14.95 -9.28 12.01
CA SER A 53 -14.84 -8.02 12.74
C SER A 53 -14.44 -8.18 14.21
N ASN A 54 -14.81 -9.29 14.85
CA ASN A 54 -14.41 -9.61 16.22
C ASN A 54 -12.91 -9.94 16.32
N GLU A 55 -12.34 -10.61 15.33
CA GLU A 55 -10.90 -10.91 15.26
C GLU A 55 -10.07 -9.67 14.92
N VAL A 56 -10.63 -8.70 14.17
CA VAL A 56 -9.93 -7.48 13.75
C VAL A 56 -9.34 -6.71 14.94
N VAL A 57 -10.04 -6.67 16.07
CA VAL A 57 -9.58 -5.97 17.29
C VAL A 57 -8.24 -6.52 17.79
N ASN A 58 -8.00 -7.83 17.65
CA ASN A 58 -6.72 -8.44 18.06
C ASN A 58 -5.57 -8.00 17.15
N TYR A 59 -5.83 -7.83 15.85
CA TYR A 59 -4.84 -7.35 14.90
C TYR A 59 -4.53 -5.87 15.06
N ILE A 60 -5.54 -5.04 15.36
CA ILE A 60 -5.34 -3.61 15.68
C ILE A 60 -4.38 -3.46 16.87
N LYS A 61 -4.52 -4.30 17.90
CA LYS A 61 -3.62 -4.30 19.07
C LYS A 61 -2.24 -4.90 18.78
N GLY A 62 -2.09 -5.67 17.71
CA GLY A 62 -0.93 -6.52 17.42
C GLY A 62 0.12 -5.94 16.46
N ASN A 63 0.22 -4.61 16.32
CA ASN A 63 1.13 -3.94 15.38
C ASN A 63 1.01 -4.46 13.93
N THR A 64 -0.23 -4.75 13.51
CA THR A 64 -0.57 -5.17 12.15
C THR A 64 -0.89 -3.95 11.29
N ILE A 65 -0.39 -3.93 10.06
CA ILE A 65 -0.72 -2.89 9.09
C ILE A 65 -2.04 -3.24 8.42
N PHE A 66 -2.94 -2.26 8.36
CA PHE A 66 -4.16 -2.34 7.56
C PHE A 66 -3.95 -1.58 6.26
N LEU A 67 -3.90 -2.29 5.14
CA LEU A 67 -3.82 -1.71 3.80
C LEU A 67 -5.22 -1.66 3.22
N ASP A 68 -5.79 -0.46 3.17
CA ASP A 68 -7.11 -0.22 2.60
C ASP A 68 -7.00 0.10 1.11
N VAL A 69 -7.48 -0.81 0.29
CA VAL A 69 -7.41 -0.70 -1.18
C VAL A 69 -8.72 -0.21 -1.80
N ARG A 70 -9.71 0.11 -0.97
CA ARG A 70 -10.98 0.70 -1.44
C ARG A 70 -10.74 2.08 -2.01
N MET A 71 -11.73 2.57 -2.74
CA MET A 71 -11.72 3.92 -3.30
C MET A 71 -11.53 4.97 -2.19
N PRO A 72 -10.78 6.07 -2.44
CA PRO A 72 -10.59 7.13 -1.45
C PRO A 72 -11.90 7.71 -0.90
N SER A 73 -12.96 7.75 -1.71
CA SER A 73 -14.31 8.20 -1.31
C SER A 73 -15.03 7.23 -0.36
N SER A 74 -14.64 5.95 -0.34
CA SER A 74 -15.10 4.98 0.67
C SER A 74 -14.27 5.10 1.94
N PHE A 75 -12.94 5.28 1.78
CA PHE A 75 -12.00 5.45 2.88
C PHE A 75 -12.31 6.69 3.73
N GLU A 76 -12.56 7.84 3.08
CA GLU A 76 -12.83 9.11 3.77
C GLU A 76 -14.06 9.03 4.69
N LYS A 77 -15.06 8.21 4.33
CA LYS A 77 -16.30 8.09 5.11
C LYS A 77 -16.09 7.30 6.38
N ILE A 78 -15.38 6.18 6.29
CA ILE A 78 -15.08 5.30 7.41
C ILE A 78 -13.92 4.35 7.08
N HIS A 79 -12.95 4.27 7.98
CA HIS A 79 -11.80 3.37 7.86
C HIS A 79 -11.28 2.97 9.25
N ILE A 80 -10.45 1.93 9.31
CA ILE A 80 -9.77 1.53 10.55
C ILE A 80 -8.69 2.56 10.87
N LYS A 81 -8.60 3.02 12.13
CA LYS A 81 -7.54 3.95 12.57
C LYS A 81 -6.15 3.43 12.20
N ASN A 82 -5.29 4.34 11.75
CA ASN A 82 -3.91 4.04 11.32
C ASN A 82 -3.80 3.10 10.11
N SER A 83 -4.89 2.83 9.37
CA SER A 83 -4.81 2.17 8.08
C SER A 83 -4.21 3.10 7.02
N ILE A 84 -3.58 2.50 6.01
CA ILE A 84 -2.99 3.21 4.88
C ILE A 84 -3.88 2.97 3.67
N ASN A 85 -4.41 4.04 3.06
CA ASN A 85 -5.19 3.92 1.84
C ASN A 85 -4.28 3.94 0.60
N ILE A 86 -4.27 2.85 -0.17
CA ILE A 86 -3.64 2.78 -1.49
C ILE A 86 -4.62 2.10 -2.44
N GLY A 87 -5.39 2.90 -3.16
CA GLY A 87 -6.38 2.40 -4.12
C GLY A 87 -5.75 1.55 -5.22
N LYS A 88 -6.52 0.61 -5.78
CA LYS A 88 -6.13 -0.34 -6.84
C LYS A 88 -5.90 0.32 -8.21
N THR A 89 -5.00 1.28 -8.30
CA THR A 89 -4.59 1.86 -9.59
C THR A 89 -3.93 0.79 -10.47
N PRO A 90 -4.17 0.76 -11.79
CA PRO A 90 -3.61 -0.29 -12.65
C PRO A 90 -2.07 -0.37 -12.60
N ASN A 91 -1.40 0.78 -12.61
CA ASN A 91 0.04 0.83 -12.87
C ASN A 91 0.90 1.20 -11.64
N SER A 92 0.33 1.82 -10.61
CA SER A 92 1.14 2.40 -9.52
C SER A 92 0.88 1.77 -8.15
N PHE A 93 -0.14 0.92 -7.99
CA PHE A 93 -0.43 0.25 -6.72
C PHE A 93 0.79 -0.45 -6.12
N ALA A 94 1.47 -1.29 -6.91
CA ALA A 94 2.63 -2.06 -6.43
C ALA A 94 3.79 -1.15 -6.00
N SER A 95 4.07 -0.10 -6.78
CA SER A 95 5.11 0.88 -6.46
C SER A 95 4.81 1.67 -5.19
N TRP A 96 3.55 2.10 -5.01
CA TRP A 96 3.14 2.80 -3.79
C TRP A 96 3.18 1.90 -2.57
N VAL A 97 2.73 0.65 -2.68
CA VAL A 97 2.82 -0.32 -1.60
C VAL A 97 4.29 -0.57 -1.23
N GLY A 98 5.15 -0.89 -2.18
CA GLY A 98 6.58 -1.11 -1.91
C GLY A 98 7.27 0.10 -1.29
N ALA A 99 6.86 1.33 -1.65
CA ALA A 99 7.45 2.54 -1.10
C ALA A 99 6.97 2.87 0.33
N LEU A 100 5.72 2.56 0.68
CA LEU A 100 5.07 3.03 1.91
C LEU A 100 4.81 1.94 2.95
N VAL A 101 4.78 0.67 2.55
CA VAL A 101 4.43 -0.45 3.42
C VAL A 101 5.68 -1.27 3.72
N PRO A 102 6.03 -1.48 4.99
CA PRO A 102 7.12 -2.37 5.36
C PRO A 102 6.82 -3.85 5.07
N HIS A 103 7.77 -4.55 4.43
CA HIS A 103 7.63 -5.96 4.06
C HIS A 103 7.74 -6.93 5.26
N ASP A 104 8.32 -6.50 6.39
CA ASP A 104 8.55 -7.32 7.59
C ASP A 104 7.33 -7.39 8.53
N LYS A 105 6.29 -6.58 8.27
CA LYS A 105 5.10 -6.48 9.12
C LYS A 105 3.98 -7.40 8.67
N LYS A 106 3.12 -7.75 9.62
CA LYS A 106 1.84 -8.41 9.33
C LYS A 106 0.94 -7.44 8.58
N LEU A 107 0.29 -7.94 7.53
CA LEU A 107 -0.61 -7.15 6.70
C LEU A 107 -2.02 -7.73 6.76
N ILE A 108 -3.02 -6.86 6.90
CA ILE A 108 -4.42 -7.17 6.61
C ILE A 108 -4.88 -6.25 5.49
N ILE A 109 -5.56 -6.83 4.50
CA ILE A 109 -6.11 -6.09 3.38
C ILE A 109 -7.55 -5.69 3.73
N VAL A 110 -7.90 -4.43 3.48
CA VAL A 110 -9.28 -3.97 3.54
C VAL A 110 -9.72 -3.70 2.11
N CYS A 111 -10.68 -4.46 1.61
CA CYS A 111 -11.12 -4.39 0.22
C CYS A 111 -12.63 -4.62 0.12
N ASP A 112 -13.22 -4.19 -1.00
CA ASP A 112 -14.60 -4.56 -1.30
C ASP A 112 -14.66 -6.04 -1.73
N ASN A 113 -15.85 -6.65 -1.63
CA ASN A 113 -16.03 -8.06 -2.00
C ASN A 113 -15.54 -8.34 -3.44
N LYS A 114 -14.73 -9.39 -3.60
CA LYS A 114 -14.17 -9.94 -4.85
C LYS A 114 -12.83 -9.37 -5.29
N ASP A 115 -12.26 -8.42 -4.55
CA ASP A 115 -10.97 -7.83 -4.86
C ASP A 115 -9.78 -8.55 -4.21
N GLU A 116 -10.04 -9.40 -3.22
CA GLU A 116 -9.02 -10.01 -2.37
C GLU A 116 -8.00 -10.84 -3.16
N ILE A 117 -8.45 -11.64 -4.14
CA ILE A 117 -7.56 -12.49 -4.94
C ILE A 117 -6.62 -11.64 -5.80
N GLU A 118 -7.16 -10.60 -6.45
CA GLU A 118 -6.38 -9.69 -7.30
C GLU A 118 -5.30 -8.99 -6.47
N VAL A 119 -5.70 -8.43 -5.32
CA VAL A 119 -4.82 -7.65 -4.45
C VAL A 119 -3.73 -8.53 -3.85
N ILE A 120 -4.09 -9.68 -3.27
CA ILE A 120 -3.12 -10.63 -2.70
C ILE A 120 -2.14 -11.10 -3.79
N SER A 121 -2.61 -11.39 -5.00
CA SER A 121 -1.75 -11.80 -6.12
C SER A 121 -0.74 -10.71 -6.48
N ARG A 122 -1.16 -9.45 -6.54
CA ARG A 122 -0.29 -8.31 -6.84
C ARG A 122 0.76 -8.08 -5.76
N LEU A 123 0.36 -8.21 -4.49
CA LEU A 123 1.26 -8.09 -3.34
C LEU A 123 2.30 -9.22 -3.28
N ALA A 124 1.86 -10.46 -3.51
CA ALA A 124 2.75 -11.62 -3.55
C ALA A 124 3.81 -11.51 -4.66
N ARG A 125 3.47 -10.92 -5.82
CA ARG A 125 4.41 -10.68 -6.93
C ARG A 125 5.55 -9.72 -6.57
N ILE A 126 5.34 -8.84 -5.59
CA ILE A 126 6.35 -7.91 -5.09
C ILE A 126 6.86 -8.32 -3.70
N GLY A 127 6.73 -9.61 -3.34
CA GLY A 127 7.40 -10.16 -2.15
C GLY A 127 6.68 -9.99 -0.82
N TYR A 128 5.39 -9.63 -0.80
CA TYR A 128 4.61 -9.63 0.45
C TYR A 128 4.09 -11.02 0.75
N GLU A 129 4.64 -11.63 1.80
CA GLU A 129 4.29 -12.99 2.23
C GLU A 129 3.50 -13.01 3.55
N ASN A 130 3.61 -11.97 4.39
CA ASN A 130 3.03 -11.88 5.72
C ASN A 130 1.58 -11.34 5.73
N ILE A 131 0.78 -11.73 4.75
CA ILE A 131 -0.63 -11.32 4.63
C ILE A 131 -1.48 -12.26 5.49
N CYS A 132 -2.09 -11.73 6.55
CA CYS A 132 -2.85 -12.50 7.52
C CYS A 132 -4.28 -12.81 7.07
N GLY A 133 -4.81 -12.02 6.14
CA GLY A 133 -6.18 -12.14 5.66
C GLY A 133 -6.68 -10.83 5.05
N PHE A 134 -7.98 -10.78 4.80
CA PHE A 134 -8.69 -9.59 4.33
C PHE A 134 -9.95 -9.32 5.14
N ILE A 135 -10.46 -8.09 5.08
CA ILE A 135 -11.71 -7.66 5.71
C ILE A 135 -12.57 -7.00 4.63
N SER A 136 -13.83 -7.44 4.52
CA SER A 136 -14.82 -6.87 3.61
C SER A 136 -15.89 -6.00 4.31
N SER A 137 -15.96 -6.09 5.63
CA SER A 137 -17.02 -5.48 6.44
C SER A 137 -16.47 -4.94 7.76
N PHE A 138 -17.02 -3.81 8.19
CA PHE A 138 -16.69 -3.19 9.49
C PHE A 138 -17.77 -3.41 10.55
N SER A 139 -18.81 -4.18 10.25
CA SER A 139 -19.90 -4.45 11.19
C SER A 139 -19.35 -5.02 12.49
N ASN A 140 -19.65 -4.42 13.64
CA ASN A 140 -19.16 -4.83 14.97
C ASN A 140 -17.68 -4.50 15.28
N ILE A 141 -17.00 -3.71 14.44
CA ILE A 141 -15.73 -3.08 14.88
C ILE A 141 -16.09 -1.90 15.79
N PRO A 142 -15.57 -1.82 17.03
CA PRO A 142 -15.87 -0.71 17.94
C PRO A 142 -15.46 0.64 17.35
N GLU A 143 -16.31 1.66 17.47
CA GLU A 143 -16.07 3.02 16.93
C GLU A 143 -14.74 3.63 17.38
N MET A 144 -14.25 3.28 18.57
CA MET A 144 -12.95 3.74 19.06
C MET A 144 -11.77 3.35 18.15
N TYR A 145 -11.93 2.32 17.31
CA TYR A 145 -10.94 1.87 16.32
C TYR A 145 -11.25 2.33 14.89
N MET A 146 -12.33 3.08 14.68
CA MET A 146 -12.74 3.60 13.39
C MET A 146 -12.46 5.09 13.31
N ASP A 147 -12.20 5.60 12.11
CA ASP A 147 -11.97 7.01 11.84
C ASP A 147 -12.60 7.43 10.51
N SER A 148 -12.65 8.74 10.27
CA SER A 148 -13.17 9.35 9.04
C SER A 148 -12.36 10.60 8.70
N ILE A 149 -12.29 10.93 7.41
CA ILE A 149 -11.66 12.15 6.93
C ILE A 149 -12.75 13.17 6.64
N LYS A 150 -12.64 14.34 7.25
CA LYS A 150 -13.52 15.47 6.93
C LYS A 150 -13.06 16.15 5.64
N SER A 151 -13.68 15.78 4.52
CA SER A 151 -13.50 16.46 3.25
C SER A 151 -14.29 17.77 3.22
N ILE A 152 -13.67 18.83 2.67
CA ILE A 152 -14.28 20.14 2.46
C ILE A 152 -14.08 20.55 1.01
N SER A 153 -15.15 21.05 0.38
CA SER A 153 -15.08 21.52 -1.00
C SER A 153 -14.39 22.88 -1.12
N ALA A 154 -13.92 23.22 -2.31
CA ALA A 154 -13.34 24.54 -2.59
C ALA A 154 -14.33 25.69 -2.29
N LEU A 155 -15.63 25.49 -2.55
CA LEU A 155 -16.69 26.44 -2.23
C LEU A 155 -16.86 26.62 -0.71
N GLU A 156 -16.88 25.52 0.04
CA GLU A 156 -16.95 25.56 1.50
C GLU A 156 -15.70 26.16 2.13
N ILE A 157 -14.54 26.05 1.48
CA ILE A 157 -13.33 26.76 1.90
C ILE A 157 -13.46 28.26 1.63
N SER A 158 -13.93 28.67 0.44
CA SER A 158 -14.04 30.10 0.07
C SER A 158 -15.05 30.89 0.91
N SER A 159 -16.12 30.24 1.37
CA SER A 159 -17.18 30.86 2.19
C SER A 159 -16.80 31.04 3.66
N LYS A 160 -15.65 30.50 4.05
CA LYS A 160 -15.25 30.27 5.44
C LYS A 160 -13.87 30.90 5.55
N LYS A 161 -13.67 31.81 6.50
CA LYS A 161 -12.46 32.66 6.63
C LYS A 161 -11.18 31.87 7.03
N TYR A 162 -10.92 30.71 6.42
CA TYR A 162 -9.78 29.85 6.74
C TYR A 162 -8.43 30.43 6.27
N PHE A 163 -8.44 31.34 5.30
CA PHE A 163 -7.22 32.00 4.78
C PHE A 163 -6.90 33.35 5.44
N ASN A 164 -7.42 33.62 6.64
CA ASN A 164 -7.08 34.84 7.38
C ASN A 164 -5.74 34.76 8.16
N SER A 165 -4.99 33.65 8.09
CA SER A 165 -3.61 33.62 8.58
C SER A 165 -2.66 34.00 7.44
N LYS A 166 -2.02 35.16 7.59
CA LYS A 166 -0.88 35.58 6.78
C LYS A 166 0.11 34.41 6.63
N PHE A 167 0.36 34.00 5.40
CA PHE A 167 1.65 33.41 5.04
C PHE A 167 2.68 34.54 4.97
#